data_AF-A0A2L0F369-F1
#
_entry.id   AF-A0A2L0F369-F1
#
_cell.length_a   1.000
_cell.length_b   1.000
_cell.length_c   1.000
_cell.angle_alpha   90.00
_cell.angle_beta   90.00
_cell.angle_gamma   90.00
#
_symmetry.space_group_name_H-M   'P 1'
#
loop_
_entity.id
_entity.type
_entity.pdbx_description
1 polymer ?
#
loop_
_entity_poly.entity_id
_entity_poly.type
_entity_poly.pdbx_seq_one_letter_code
_entity_poly.pdbx_strand_id
1 'polypeptide(L)'
;MRRPHLLDVLAAAAILVAPASCRSRERVCVPGSTQTCVCPDTSRGAQSCAADGARWEPCACVPPANTAPPLDPDGDTAALRPNKIAECNTLIQVINEGVRSLDRGQEAGASRGGSSELRGMADSIDEAASRAAQLELTRPELQRFAGEYQALAKEIARAARDLATAADTNDAEKLGAAQVAIERAMKREPALAGRIKRFCQAP
;
A
#
# COMPACT_ATOMS: atom_id res chain seq x y z
N MET A 1 41.11 35.99 -1.72
CA MET A 1 39.71 35.83 -1.25
C MET A 1 39.65 34.60 -0.36
N ARG A 2 39.61 34.78 0.97
CA ARG A 2 39.60 33.69 1.97
C ARG A 2 38.15 33.32 2.29
N ARG A 3 37.78 32.05 2.17
CA ARG A 3 36.49 31.50 2.61
C ARG A 3 36.53 31.29 4.13
N PRO A 4 35.55 31.80 4.91
CA PRO A 4 35.49 31.53 6.34
C PRO A 4 34.84 30.18 6.63
N HIS A 5 35.21 29.65 7.80
CA HIS A 5 34.95 28.32 8.33
C HIS A 5 33.48 28.09 8.68
N LEU A 6 32.99 26.87 8.41
CA LEU A 6 31.63 26.38 8.66
C LEU A 6 31.61 25.37 9.81
N LEU A 7 32.33 25.64 10.91
CA LEU A 7 32.60 24.66 11.98
C LEU A 7 32.16 25.07 13.40
N ASP A 8 31.49 26.20 13.61
CA ASP A 8 31.16 26.72 14.96
C ASP A 8 29.66 26.91 15.24
N VAL A 9 28.80 25.92 14.97
CA VAL A 9 27.42 25.91 15.49
C VAL A 9 27.02 24.51 15.99
N LEU A 10 27.83 23.93 16.88
CA LEU A 10 27.42 22.79 17.70
C LEU A 10 27.68 23.13 19.18
N ALA A 11 26.81 23.97 19.73
CA ALA A 11 26.76 24.25 21.16
C ALA A 11 25.34 24.00 21.70
N ALA A 12 25.26 22.96 22.52
CA ALA A 12 24.39 22.82 23.70
C ALA A 12 22.86 22.96 23.53
N ALA A 13 22.20 21.81 23.38
CA ALA A 13 20.84 21.60 23.88
C ALA A 13 20.69 20.15 24.39
N ALA A 14 21.28 19.86 25.56
CA ALA A 14 20.99 18.64 26.31
C ALA A 14 19.66 18.83 27.06
N ILE A 15 18.55 18.48 26.40
CA ILE A 15 17.21 18.45 27.01
C ILE A 15 17.09 17.16 27.83
N LEU A 16 16.97 17.31 29.15
CA LEU A 16 16.54 16.25 30.07
C LEU A 16 15.11 15.84 29.73
N VAL A 17 14.96 14.74 28.99
CA VAL A 17 13.67 14.07 28.80
C VAL A 17 13.42 13.19 30.04
N ALA A 18 12.51 13.61 30.90
CA ALA A 18 11.97 12.74 31.94
C ALA A 18 11.29 11.52 31.29
N PRO A 19 11.48 10.29 31.79
CA PRO A 19 10.75 9.14 31.31
C PRO A 19 9.29 9.29 31.76
N ALA A 20 8.46 9.84 30.87
CA ALA A 20 7.04 9.63 30.95
C ALA A 20 6.84 8.12 30.92
N SER A 21 6.51 7.53 32.07
CA SER A 21 6.01 6.17 32.14
C SER A 21 4.73 6.13 31.31
N CYS A 22 4.86 5.82 30.02
CA CYS A 22 3.78 5.33 29.20
C CYS A 22 3.29 4.05 29.87
N ARG A 23 2.38 4.19 30.84
CA ARG A 23 1.37 3.17 31.09
C ARG A 23 0.61 3.06 29.78
N SER A 24 1.10 2.19 28.91
CA SER A 24 0.32 1.63 27.83
C SER A 24 -0.96 1.16 28.50
N ARG A 25 -2.06 1.92 28.34
CA ARG A 25 -3.38 1.42 28.73
C ARG A 25 -3.49 0.07 28.05
N GLU A 26 -3.65 -0.97 28.85
CA GLU A 26 -3.71 -2.33 28.37
C GLU A 26 -4.84 -2.39 27.35
N ARG A 27 -4.48 -2.52 26.07
CA ARG A 27 -5.45 -2.52 24.99
C ARG A 27 -6.06 -3.91 24.95
N VAL A 28 -7.38 -3.97 25.01
CA VAL A 28 -8.13 -5.22 24.93
C VAL A 28 -8.13 -5.75 23.50
N CYS A 29 -8.10 -4.85 22.52
CA CYS A 29 -8.12 -5.18 21.10
C CYS A 29 -7.38 -4.12 20.26
N VAL A 30 -7.06 -4.44 19.01
CA VAL A 30 -6.42 -3.51 18.07
C VAL A 30 -7.49 -2.54 17.56
N PRO A 31 -7.34 -1.21 17.70
CA PRO A 31 -8.33 -0.25 17.21
C PRO A 31 -8.79 -0.54 15.78
N GLY A 32 -10.11 -0.69 15.60
CA GLY A 32 -10.72 -1.01 14.31
C GLY A 32 -10.65 -2.48 13.85
N SER A 33 -10.03 -3.39 14.62
CA SER A 33 -10.14 -4.82 14.33
C SER A 33 -11.58 -5.31 14.43
N THR A 34 -11.93 -6.35 13.70
CA THR A 34 -13.25 -7.00 13.75
C THR A 34 -13.14 -8.44 14.23
N GLN A 35 -14.15 -8.93 14.93
CA GLN A 35 -14.29 -10.35 15.26
C GLN A 35 -15.75 -10.80 15.19
N THR A 36 -15.96 -12.11 15.08
CA THR A 36 -17.29 -12.71 15.17
C THR A 36 -17.80 -12.66 16.62
N CYS A 37 -19.11 -12.49 16.78
CA CYS A 37 -19.80 -12.51 18.05
C CYS A 37 -21.11 -13.30 17.95
N VAL A 38 -21.61 -13.78 19.09
CA VAL A 38 -22.86 -14.55 19.15
C VAL A 38 -23.99 -13.61 19.57
N CYS A 39 -25.06 -13.60 18.77
CA CYS A 39 -26.24 -12.78 18.98
C CYS A 39 -27.26 -13.46 19.93
N PRO A 40 -28.20 -12.69 20.52
CA PRO A 40 -29.21 -13.24 21.42
C PRO A 40 -30.09 -14.33 20.80
N ASP A 41 -30.29 -14.28 19.49
CA ASP A 41 -31.03 -15.26 18.69
C ASP A 41 -30.16 -16.46 18.25
N THR A 42 -28.96 -16.61 18.82
CA THR A 42 -27.92 -17.59 18.45
C THR A 42 -27.30 -17.41 17.07
N SER A 43 -27.69 -16.37 16.32
CA SER A 43 -27.04 -16.03 15.05
C SER A 43 -25.61 -15.50 15.26
N ARG A 44 -24.84 -15.43 14.19
CA ARG A 44 -23.47 -14.86 14.21
C ARG A 44 -23.53 -13.42 13.73
N GLY A 45 -23.01 -12.51 14.54
CA GLY A 45 -22.78 -11.11 14.19
C GLY A 45 -21.29 -10.80 14.06
N ALA A 46 -20.99 -9.51 13.88
CA ALA A 46 -19.64 -8.97 13.95
C ALA A 46 -19.59 -7.82 14.96
N GLN A 47 -18.47 -7.71 15.68
CA GLN A 47 -18.18 -6.57 16.55
C GLN A 47 -16.83 -5.97 16.18
N SER A 48 -16.72 -4.66 16.36
CA SER A 48 -15.51 -3.88 16.05
C SER A 48 -14.85 -3.40 17.33
N CYS A 49 -13.53 -3.32 17.34
CA CYS A 49 -12.79 -2.74 18.45
C CYS A 49 -12.92 -1.22 18.45
N ALA A 50 -13.16 -0.63 19.62
CA ALA A 50 -13.23 0.81 19.81
C ALA A 50 -11.94 1.51 19.33
N ALA A 51 -12.05 2.77 18.94
CA ALA A 51 -10.95 3.55 18.37
C ALA A 51 -9.76 3.74 19.34
N ASP A 52 -10.02 3.69 20.65
CA ASP A 52 -9.00 3.76 21.70
C ASP A 52 -8.41 2.38 22.07
N GLY A 53 -8.94 1.29 21.49
CA GLY A 53 -8.52 -0.09 21.76
C GLY A 53 -8.94 -0.60 23.14
N ALA A 54 -9.81 0.12 23.85
CA ALA A 54 -10.13 -0.18 25.24
C ALA A 54 -11.20 -1.28 25.38
N ARG A 55 -12.02 -1.52 24.35
CA ARG A 55 -13.10 -2.51 24.38
C ARG A 55 -13.59 -2.89 22.99
N TRP A 56 -14.33 -3.99 22.92
CA TRP A 56 -15.19 -4.30 21.78
C TRP A 56 -16.49 -3.50 21.87
N GLU A 57 -16.94 -2.96 20.74
CA GLU A 57 -18.27 -2.37 20.58
C GLU A 57 -19.35 -3.46 20.62
N PRO A 58 -20.64 -3.09 20.81
CA PRO A 58 -21.74 -4.05 20.78
C PRO A 58 -21.76 -4.87 19.49
N CYS A 59 -22.17 -6.15 19.61
CA CYS A 59 -22.33 -7.05 18.48
C CYS A 59 -23.37 -6.49 17.49
N ALA A 60 -22.94 -6.22 16.25
CA ALA A 60 -23.84 -5.86 15.16
C ALA A 60 -24.52 -7.14 14.65
N CYS A 61 -25.65 -7.46 15.28
CA CYS A 61 -26.50 -8.58 14.91
C CYS A 61 -27.39 -8.17 13.74
N VAL A 62 -26.97 -8.53 12.52
CA VAL A 62 -27.85 -8.44 11.36
C VAL A 62 -28.72 -9.69 11.37
N PRO A 63 -30.06 -9.59 11.50
CA PRO A 63 -30.92 -10.76 11.43
C PRO A 63 -30.68 -11.50 10.10
N PRO A 64 -30.76 -12.84 10.06
CA PRO A 64 -30.60 -13.58 8.82
C PRO A 64 -31.68 -13.12 7.84
N ALA A 65 -31.28 -12.26 6.91
CA ALA A 65 -32.14 -11.79 5.85
C ALA A 65 -32.43 -12.99 4.93
N ASN A 66 -33.56 -13.65 5.14
CA ASN A 66 -34.18 -14.58 4.17
C ASN A 66 -34.76 -13.84 2.95
N THR A 67 -34.48 -12.54 2.80
CA THR A 67 -34.64 -11.85 1.53
C THR A 67 -33.40 -12.12 0.71
N ALA A 68 -33.60 -12.76 -0.45
CA ALA A 68 -32.62 -12.81 -1.52
C ALA A 68 -31.91 -11.45 -1.63
N PRO A 69 -30.57 -11.42 -1.72
CA PRO A 69 -29.84 -10.17 -1.75
C PRO A 69 -30.42 -9.29 -2.86
N PRO A 70 -30.55 -7.97 -2.62
CA PRO A 70 -30.85 -7.04 -3.68
C PRO A 70 -29.93 -7.36 -4.84
N LEU A 71 -30.49 -7.54 -6.03
CA LEU A 71 -29.69 -7.60 -7.24
C LEU A 71 -28.98 -6.25 -7.32
N ASP A 72 -27.69 -6.22 -7.02
CA ASP A 72 -26.86 -5.06 -7.30
C ASP A 72 -27.03 -4.73 -8.79
N PRO A 73 -27.09 -3.44 -9.18
CA PRO A 73 -27.31 -3.03 -10.57
C PRO A 73 -26.22 -3.56 -11.53
N ASP A 74 -25.11 -4.06 -10.99
CA ASP A 74 -24.00 -4.65 -11.74
C ASP A 74 -24.14 -6.18 -11.97
N GLY A 75 -25.21 -6.82 -11.49
CA GLY A 75 -25.56 -8.22 -11.84
C GLY A 75 -24.69 -9.31 -11.19
N ASP A 76 -23.86 -8.97 -10.20
CA ASP A 76 -23.06 -9.94 -9.44
C ASP A 76 -23.96 -10.73 -8.46
N THR A 77 -24.34 -11.95 -8.84
CA THR A 77 -25.07 -12.84 -7.92
C THR A 77 -24.17 -13.28 -6.75
N ALA A 78 -24.78 -13.46 -5.58
CA ALA A 78 -24.08 -13.83 -4.33
C ALA A 78 -23.14 -15.06 -4.42
N ALA A 79 -23.31 -15.91 -5.44
CA ALA A 79 -22.48 -17.08 -5.72
C ALA A 79 -21.10 -16.74 -6.30
N LEU A 80 -20.91 -15.57 -6.92
CA LEU A 80 -19.64 -15.14 -7.50
C LEU A 80 -18.71 -14.43 -6.51
N ARG A 81 -19.18 -14.19 -5.29
CA ARG A 81 -18.46 -13.43 -4.25
C ARG A 81 -17.21 -14.13 -3.70
N PRO A 82 -17.20 -15.46 -3.45
CA PRO A 82 -15.98 -16.15 -3.05
C PRO A 82 -14.86 -15.98 -4.08
N ASN A 83 -15.21 -15.99 -5.37
CA ASN A 83 -14.25 -15.83 -6.47
C ASN A 83 -13.71 -14.39 -6.55
N LYS A 84 -14.56 -13.39 -6.28
CA LYS A 84 -14.14 -11.98 -6.20
C LYS A 84 -13.03 -11.76 -5.17
N ILE A 85 -13.26 -12.26 -3.95
CA ILE A 85 -12.32 -12.09 -2.84
C ILE A 85 -11.01 -12.83 -3.13
N ALA A 86 -11.09 -14.04 -3.68
CA ALA A 86 -9.91 -14.80 -4.07
C ALA A 86 -9.06 -14.06 -5.11
N GLU A 87 -9.67 -13.57 -6.21
CA GLU A 87 -8.98 -12.81 -7.25
C GLU A 87 -8.40 -11.48 -6.72
N CYS A 88 -9.13 -10.79 -5.84
CA CYS A 88 -8.63 -9.59 -5.15
C CYS A 88 -7.38 -9.89 -4.32
N ASN A 89 -7.39 -10.97 -3.54
CA ASN A 89 -6.25 -11.36 -2.71
C ASN A 89 -5.03 -11.72 -3.57
N THR A 90 -5.25 -12.39 -4.70
CA THR A 90 -4.19 -12.69 -5.67
C THR A 90 -3.53 -11.41 -6.20
N LEU A 91 -4.32 -10.42 -6.61
CA LEU A 91 -3.79 -9.13 -7.07
C LEU A 91 -3.03 -8.39 -5.96
N ILE A 92 -3.61 -8.32 -4.75
CA ILE A 92 -2.99 -7.67 -3.59
C ILE A 92 -1.67 -8.35 -3.21
N GLN A 93 -1.59 -9.68 -3.31
CA GLN A 93 -0.37 -10.42 -3.03
C GLN A 93 0.78 -9.99 -3.95
N VAL A 94 0.54 -9.88 -5.26
CA VAL A 94 1.54 -9.41 -6.22
C VAL A 94 2.02 -8.00 -5.88
N ILE A 95 1.09 -7.10 -5.54
CA ILE A 95 1.44 -5.72 -5.14
C ILE A 95 2.32 -5.71 -3.89
N ASN A 96 1.94 -6.48 -2.86
CA ASN A 96 2.69 -6.57 -1.60
C ASN A 96 4.05 -7.24 -1.76
N GLU A 97 4.18 -8.22 -2.66
CA GLU A 97 5.47 -8.81 -3.02
C GLU A 97 6.35 -7.81 -3.77
N GLY A 98 5.78 -7.01 -4.67
CA GLY A 98 6.47 -5.91 -5.34
C GLY A 98 7.08 -4.92 -4.35
N VAL A 99 6.29 -4.44 -3.39
CA VAL A 99 6.77 -3.53 -2.33
C VAL A 99 7.90 -4.17 -1.50
N ARG A 100 7.74 -5.43 -1.07
CA ARG A 100 8.79 -6.15 -0.33
C ARG A 100 10.06 -6.39 -1.15
N SER A 101 9.96 -6.44 -2.48
CA SER A 101 11.14 -6.49 -3.35
C SER A 101 11.91 -5.17 -3.35
N LEU A 102 11.19 -4.04 -3.31
CA LEU A 102 11.78 -2.70 -3.24
C LEU A 102 12.47 -2.47 -1.90
N ASP A 103 11.83 -2.83 -0.79
CA ASP A 103 12.42 -2.69 0.56
C ASP A 103 13.76 -3.43 0.66
N ARG A 104 13.80 -4.68 0.17
CA ARG A 104 15.05 -5.49 0.12
C ARG A 104 16.12 -4.88 -0.77
N GLY A 105 15.72 -4.24 -1.88
CA GLY A 105 16.64 -3.53 -2.77
C GLY A 105 17.33 -2.35 -2.09
N GLN A 106 16.58 -1.59 -1.28
CA GLN A 106 17.11 -0.45 -0.53
C GLN A 106 18.07 -0.88 0.59
N GLU A 107 17.73 -1.94 1.33
CA GLU A 107 18.60 -2.48 2.39
C GLU A 107 19.95 -2.99 1.83
N ALA A 108 19.93 -3.62 0.66
CA ALA A 108 21.15 -4.08 -0.02
C ALA A 108 21.94 -2.93 -0.69
N GLY A 109 21.27 -1.81 -0.98
CA GLY A 109 21.79 -0.66 -1.73
C GLY A 109 22.54 0.37 -0.91
N ALA A 110 22.34 0.43 0.42
CA ALA A 110 22.87 1.47 1.30
C ALA A 110 24.41 1.70 1.26
N SER A 111 25.18 0.81 0.63
CA SER A 111 26.64 0.91 0.47
C SER A 111 27.12 1.16 -0.97
N ARG A 112 26.25 1.11 -1.99
CA ARG A 112 26.61 1.31 -3.41
C ARG A 112 25.89 2.56 -3.95
N GLY A 113 26.62 3.43 -4.65
CA GLY A 113 26.10 4.72 -5.13
C GLY A 113 24.78 4.66 -5.90
N GLY A 114 24.07 5.79 -5.95
CA GLY A 114 22.63 5.85 -6.24
C GLY A 114 22.16 5.35 -7.62
N SER A 115 22.97 5.39 -8.68
CA SER A 115 22.48 4.99 -10.02
C SER A 115 22.31 3.48 -10.18
N SER A 116 23.14 2.66 -9.53
CA SER A 116 22.97 1.20 -9.52
C SER A 116 21.74 0.78 -8.72
N GLU A 117 21.46 1.46 -7.62
CA GLU A 117 20.28 1.22 -6.78
C GLU A 117 19.00 1.56 -7.54
N LEU A 118 18.97 2.71 -8.22
CA LEU A 118 17.82 3.12 -9.04
C LEU A 118 17.50 2.11 -10.17
N ARG A 119 18.51 1.49 -10.78
CA ARG A 119 18.30 0.41 -11.76
C ARG A 119 17.70 -0.84 -11.12
N GLY A 120 18.25 -1.28 -9.99
CA GLY A 120 17.71 -2.44 -9.26
C GLY A 120 16.27 -2.23 -8.78
N MET A 121 15.94 -1.00 -8.37
CA MET A 121 14.57 -0.59 -8.06
C MET A 121 13.68 -0.70 -9.31
N ALA A 122 14.10 -0.14 -10.45
CA ALA A 122 13.34 -0.20 -11.70
C ALA A 122 13.07 -1.64 -12.14
N ASP A 123 14.06 -2.52 -12.04
CA ASP A 123 13.92 -3.94 -12.41
C ASP A 123 12.93 -4.67 -11.48
N SER A 124 12.97 -4.40 -10.18
CA SER A 124 11.99 -4.95 -9.21
C SER A 124 10.56 -4.50 -9.51
N ILE A 125 10.39 -3.23 -9.92
CA ILE A 125 9.07 -2.68 -10.29
C ILE A 125 8.55 -3.33 -11.58
N ASP A 126 9.41 -3.50 -12.60
CA ASP A 126 9.03 -4.18 -13.84
C ASP A 126 8.70 -5.65 -13.63
N GLU A 127 9.40 -6.33 -12.72
CA GLU A 127 9.06 -7.69 -12.33
C GLU A 127 7.67 -7.77 -11.67
N ALA A 128 7.35 -6.81 -10.79
CA ALA A 128 6.01 -6.72 -10.19
C ALA A 128 4.93 -6.46 -11.26
N ALA A 129 5.19 -5.56 -12.22
CA ALA A 129 4.30 -5.34 -13.36
C ALA A 129 4.10 -6.63 -14.19
N SER A 130 5.19 -7.35 -14.45
CA SER A 130 5.15 -8.60 -15.22
C SER A 130 4.35 -9.69 -14.51
N ARG A 131 4.52 -9.85 -13.19
CA ARG A 131 3.70 -10.76 -12.38
C ARG A 131 2.23 -10.39 -12.40
N ALA A 132 1.90 -9.10 -12.31
CA ALA A 132 0.52 -8.64 -12.39
C ALA A 132 -0.13 -8.94 -13.77
N ALA A 133 0.66 -8.96 -14.84
CA ALA A 133 0.20 -9.33 -16.18
C ALA A 133 -0.09 -10.82 -16.36
N GLN A 134 0.50 -11.68 -15.52
CA GLN A 134 0.34 -13.13 -15.57
C GLN A 134 -0.83 -13.62 -14.70
N LEU A 135 -1.51 -12.72 -13.98
CA LEU A 135 -2.65 -13.10 -13.15
C LEU A 135 -3.84 -13.50 -14.03
N GLU A 136 -4.33 -14.72 -13.82
CA GLU A 136 -5.56 -15.23 -14.43
C GLU A 136 -6.78 -14.68 -13.69
N LEU A 137 -7.04 -13.39 -13.88
CA LEU A 137 -8.22 -12.71 -13.32
C LEU A 137 -9.40 -12.92 -14.28
N THR A 138 -10.55 -13.33 -13.76
CA THR A 138 -11.75 -13.55 -14.58
C THR A 138 -12.66 -12.33 -14.57
N ARG A 139 -12.55 -11.48 -13.56
CA ARG A 139 -13.38 -10.29 -13.40
C ARG A 139 -12.83 -9.11 -14.22
N PRO A 140 -13.63 -8.51 -15.14
CA PRO A 140 -13.18 -7.40 -15.98
C PRO A 140 -12.63 -6.20 -15.20
N GLU A 141 -13.23 -5.85 -14.06
CA GLU A 141 -12.77 -4.75 -13.21
C GLU A 141 -11.38 -5.02 -12.63
N LEU A 142 -11.10 -6.27 -12.21
CA LEU A 142 -9.79 -6.66 -11.69
C LEU A 142 -8.74 -6.72 -12.79
N GLN A 143 -9.09 -7.22 -13.98
CA GLN A 143 -8.22 -7.16 -15.16
C GLN A 143 -7.84 -5.70 -15.49
N ARG A 144 -8.81 -4.79 -15.44
CA ARG A 144 -8.57 -3.36 -15.63
C ARG A 144 -7.63 -2.80 -14.57
N PHE A 145 -7.85 -3.10 -13.28
CA PHE A 145 -6.96 -2.63 -12.22
C PHE A 145 -5.54 -3.21 -12.33
N ALA A 146 -5.40 -4.48 -12.69
CA ALA A 146 -4.10 -5.08 -12.97
C ALA A 146 -3.40 -4.36 -14.13
N GLY A 147 -4.11 -4.03 -15.21
CA GLY A 147 -3.58 -3.26 -16.33
C GLY A 147 -3.17 -1.82 -15.94
N GLU A 148 -3.98 -1.13 -15.14
CA GLU A 148 -3.65 0.21 -14.62
C GLU A 148 -2.42 0.17 -13.69
N TYR A 149 -2.33 -0.85 -12.83
CA TYR A 149 -1.16 -1.07 -11.97
C TYR A 149 0.10 -1.35 -12.79
N GLN A 150 0.02 -2.21 -13.80
CA GLN A 150 1.13 -2.48 -14.72
C GLN A 150 1.64 -1.22 -15.41
N ALA A 151 0.71 -0.41 -15.93
CA ALA A 151 1.06 0.83 -16.61
C ALA A 151 1.75 1.81 -15.66
N LEU A 152 1.23 1.96 -14.44
CA LEU A 152 1.84 2.78 -13.39
C LEU A 152 3.24 2.29 -13.01
N ALA A 153 3.38 0.99 -12.75
CA ALA A 153 4.66 0.37 -12.40
C ALA A 153 5.71 0.59 -13.52
N LYS A 154 5.36 0.34 -14.78
CA LYS A 154 6.25 0.58 -15.92
C LYS A 154 6.65 2.05 -16.08
N GLU A 155 5.73 2.98 -15.80
CA GLU A 155 6.04 4.42 -15.81
C GLU A 155 7.08 4.77 -14.74
N ILE A 156 6.91 4.27 -13.51
CA ILE A 156 7.87 4.47 -12.41
C ILE A 156 9.21 3.81 -12.74
N ALA A 157 9.22 2.57 -13.21
CA ALA A 157 10.43 1.84 -13.58
C ALA A 157 11.21 2.58 -14.67
N ARG A 158 10.53 3.06 -15.72
CA ARG A 158 11.16 3.89 -16.75
C ARG A 158 11.77 5.15 -16.17
N ALA A 159 11.02 5.91 -15.37
CA ALA A 159 11.51 7.15 -14.77
C ALA A 159 12.70 6.91 -13.82
N ALA A 160 12.72 5.80 -13.09
CA ALA A 160 13.86 5.39 -12.26
C ALA A 160 15.11 5.09 -13.11
N ARG A 161 14.97 4.43 -14.27
CA ARG A 161 16.11 4.22 -15.21
C ARG A 161 16.59 5.51 -15.85
N ASP A 162 15.67 6.42 -16.19
CA ASP A 162 16.01 7.75 -16.70
C ASP A 162 16.78 8.54 -15.63
N LEU A 163 16.35 8.48 -14.37
CA LEU A 163 17.04 9.09 -13.23
C LEU A 163 18.44 8.50 -13.02
N ALA A 164 18.58 7.17 -13.09
CA ALA A 164 19.87 6.48 -12.99
C ALA A 164 20.84 6.92 -14.10
N THR A 165 20.34 7.00 -15.34
CA THR A 165 21.13 7.42 -16.50
C THR A 165 21.56 8.88 -16.38
N ALA A 166 20.63 9.76 -15.98
CA ALA A 166 20.93 11.17 -15.76
C ALA A 166 21.96 11.39 -14.64
N ALA A 167 21.89 10.59 -13.58
CA ALA A 167 22.87 10.61 -12.51
C ALA A 167 24.27 10.20 -13.01
N ASP A 168 24.37 9.13 -13.80
CA ASP A 168 25.66 8.69 -14.37
C ASP A 168 26.27 9.72 -15.33
N THR A 169 25.44 10.47 -16.05
CA THR A 169 25.90 11.50 -16.98
C THR A 169 26.00 12.91 -16.37
N ASN A 170 25.73 13.07 -15.07
CA ASN A 170 25.63 14.37 -14.39
C ASN A 170 24.73 15.38 -15.12
N ASP A 171 23.62 14.91 -15.68
CA ASP A 171 22.68 15.70 -16.49
C ASP A 171 21.55 16.24 -15.59
N ALA A 172 21.75 17.46 -15.07
CA ALA A 172 20.84 18.08 -14.10
C ALA A 172 19.42 18.31 -14.66
N GLU A 173 19.30 18.59 -15.97
CA GLU A 173 18.00 18.77 -16.62
C GLU A 173 17.22 17.45 -16.62
N LYS A 174 17.88 16.35 -17.02
CA LYS A 174 17.25 15.03 -17.01
C LYS A 174 16.97 14.50 -15.61
N LEU A 175 17.81 14.82 -14.63
CA LEU A 175 17.53 14.50 -13.22
C LEU A 175 16.20 15.12 -12.78
N GLY A 176 16.01 16.42 -13.04
CA GLY A 176 14.76 17.12 -12.72
C GLY A 176 13.55 16.55 -13.46
N ALA A 177 13.69 16.26 -14.76
CA ALA A 177 12.62 15.67 -15.57
C ALA A 177 12.21 14.27 -15.06
N ALA A 178 13.18 13.43 -14.70
CA ALA A 178 12.92 12.09 -14.17
C ALA A 178 12.24 12.13 -12.79
N GLN A 179 12.65 13.04 -11.91
CA GLN A 179 11.98 13.25 -10.60
C GLN A 179 10.51 13.65 -10.78
N VAL A 180 10.23 14.61 -11.67
CA VAL A 180 8.85 15.05 -11.98
C VAL A 180 8.02 13.89 -12.53
N ALA A 181 8.62 13.00 -13.35
CA ALA A 181 7.94 11.82 -13.86
C ALA A 181 7.57 10.83 -12.74
N ILE A 182 8.49 10.55 -11.81
CA ILE A 182 8.22 9.70 -10.64
C ILE A 182 7.10 10.30 -9.79
N GLU A 183 7.16 11.59 -9.46
CA GLU A 183 6.13 12.26 -8.66
C GLU A 183 4.75 12.21 -9.32
N ARG A 184 4.69 12.42 -10.64
CA ARG A 184 3.44 12.33 -11.41
C ARG A 184 2.85 10.93 -11.33
N ALA A 185 3.68 9.91 -11.50
CA ALA A 185 3.26 8.52 -11.38
C ALA A 185 2.74 8.22 -9.97
N MET A 186 3.49 8.58 -8.92
CA MET A 186 3.09 8.39 -7.52
C MET A 186 1.76 9.07 -7.17
N LYS A 187 1.46 10.24 -7.75
CA LYS A 187 0.16 10.92 -7.54
C LYS A 187 -1.04 10.13 -8.04
N ARG A 188 -0.85 9.15 -8.93
CA ARG A 188 -1.92 8.26 -9.45
C ARG A 188 -2.17 7.06 -8.54
N GLU A 189 -1.20 6.67 -7.73
CA GLU A 189 -1.25 5.48 -6.88
C GLU A 189 -2.42 5.51 -5.86
N PRO A 190 -2.66 6.60 -5.11
CA PRO A 190 -3.76 6.64 -4.13
C PRO A 190 -5.15 6.46 -4.77
N ALA A 191 -5.34 7.02 -5.97
CA ALA A 191 -6.60 6.88 -6.69
C ALA A 191 -6.84 5.44 -7.15
N LEU A 192 -5.79 4.79 -7.67
CA LEU A 192 -5.83 3.37 -8.06
C LEU A 192 -6.08 2.47 -6.85
N ALA A 193 -5.28 2.62 -5.79
CA ALA A 193 -5.41 1.86 -4.54
C ALA A 193 -6.80 2.03 -3.93
N GLY A 194 -7.35 3.25 -3.94
CA GLY A 194 -8.71 3.53 -3.46
C GLY A 194 -9.80 2.81 -4.27
N ARG A 195 -9.66 2.71 -5.60
CA ARG A 195 -10.61 1.97 -6.45
C ARG A 195 -10.52 0.45 -6.23
N ILE A 196 -9.31 -0.09 -6.15
CA ILE A 196 -9.08 -1.52 -5.84
C ILE A 196 -9.68 -1.85 -4.48
N LYS A 197 -9.37 -1.06 -3.45
CA LYS A 197 -9.88 -1.27 -2.10
C LYS A 197 -11.41 -1.25 -2.06
N ARG A 198 -12.05 -0.26 -2.68
CA ARG A 198 -13.52 -0.17 -2.74
C ARG A 198 -14.13 -1.37 -3.46
N PHE A 199 -13.56 -1.78 -4.59
CA PHE A 199 -14.05 -2.94 -5.33
C PHE A 199 -13.92 -4.22 -4.51
N CYS A 200 -12.75 -4.47 -3.93
CA CYS A 200 -12.47 -5.68 -3.17
C CYS A 200 -13.20 -5.78 -1.82
N GLN A 201 -13.63 -4.65 -1.26
CA GLN A 201 -14.38 -4.59 0.00
C GLN A 201 -15.90 -4.49 -0.20
N ALA A 202 -16.37 -4.20 -1.42
CA ALA A 202 -17.80 -4.20 -1.73
C ALA A 202 -18.37 -5.62 -1.62
N PRO A 203 -19.60 -5.76 -1.07
CA PRO A 203 -20.21 -7.05 -0.72
C PRO A 203 -20.55 -7.93 -1.92
#